data_AF-A0A1I8ESW0-F1
#
_entry.id   AF-A0A1I8ESW0-F1
#
_cell.length_a   1.000
_cell.length_b   1.000
_cell.length_c   1.000
_cell.angle_alpha   90.00
_cell.angle_beta   90.00
_cell.angle_gamma   90.00
#
_symmetry.space_group_name_H-M   'P 1'
#
loop_
_entity.id
_entity.type
_entity.pdbx_description
1 polymer ?
#
loop_
_entity_poly.entity_id
_entity_poly.type
_entity_poly.pdbx_seq_one_letter_code
_entity_poly.pdbx_strand_id
1 'polypeptide(L)'
;MIAQKKKVLYYFSIIRLIMMLQYKTNRTMKRWSEWKLQQYLFQFWLIYIFAIIFALISDTIADSDLSTNLGATTIITDKSSFTVYRLNPKTREQTEFLHELLVNSTKIDFWKAPRVAGGQVHVMIQGQMKDEFLRSMKMHNISYSVMIDDVEKKIRKLKETAKRSRNYNRLRDDSSPSRRVYFNLAQYHSYNEMIDYLNQLNAAYPDRTDVTNIGITHEGRPIKLIKIGKPRQFRKAGIWIDGGIHAREWVSPATVLYIIDQLVTKYDVNPQIRRLVDDMDWFIVPLLNPDGYEYTRSSTNPEVRLWRKNRSPIICRIAQNGIFLQPQQECCQGVDLNRNYDWHYGMEGSSNDPCSEIYQGPSAFSEPETRAVHRFIAKRRDTIKTFLTFHSYSQILMYPFGHREQTYTSDVDDLKSTAVRAANALRAAYGTQYIVDPASGGAEDWAKGRMGIKYSYLFELRPDGQVWDGFLLDESQIMPTARETFEAVKVIADHASAMFTPKSLPNIERNNSKGLVCVDNEPFCAFWAQHGYCASWEIMRRICARSCGFCHGKFNAAT
;
A
#
# COMPACT_ATOMS: atom_id res chain seq x y z
N MET A 1 -44.38 19.93 51.71
CA MET A 1 -44.49 21.32 52.23
C MET A 1 -43.28 21.85 53.02
N ILE A 2 -42.50 21.02 53.74
CA ILE A 2 -41.30 21.50 54.48
C ILE A 2 -40.09 21.77 53.55
N ALA A 3 -39.99 21.07 52.40
CA ALA A 3 -38.92 21.27 51.41
C ALA A 3 -39.06 22.57 50.59
N GLN A 4 -40.29 23.02 50.30
CA GLN A 4 -40.52 24.28 49.57
C GLN A 4 -40.22 25.51 50.44
N LYS A 5 -40.48 25.47 51.76
CA LYS A 5 -40.11 26.55 52.68
C LYS A 5 -38.59 26.74 52.81
N LYS A 6 -37.80 25.66 52.71
CA LYS A 6 -36.32 25.73 52.71
C LYS A 6 -35.73 26.35 51.43
N LYS A 7 -36.34 26.10 50.27
CA LYS A 7 -35.92 26.72 48.98
C LYS A 7 -36.16 28.23 48.97
N VAL A 8 -37.31 28.70 49.47
CA VAL A 8 -37.61 30.15 49.55
C VAL A 8 -36.63 30.87 50.49
N LEU A 9 -36.31 30.28 51.66
CA LEU A 9 -35.31 30.84 52.59
C LEU A 9 -33.89 30.91 51.99
N TYR A 10 -33.51 29.94 51.15
CA TYR A 10 -32.23 29.94 50.44
C TYR A 10 -32.15 31.05 49.38
N TYR A 11 -33.21 31.23 48.59
CA TYR A 11 -33.31 32.31 47.59
C TYR A 11 -33.32 33.70 48.24
N PHE A 12 -34.03 33.89 49.36
CA PHE A 12 -33.99 35.16 50.11
C PHE A 12 -32.60 35.46 50.69
N SER A 13 -31.85 34.44 51.10
CA SER A 13 -30.49 34.59 51.62
C SER A 13 -29.49 34.98 50.52
N ILE A 14 -29.65 34.42 49.31
CA ILE A 14 -28.86 34.79 48.13
C ILE A 14 -29.17 36.23 47.68
N ILE A 15 -30.46 36.61 47.65
CA ILE A 15 -30.85 37.99 47.30
C ILE A 15 -30.30 38.99 48.32
N ARG A 16 -30.33 38.68 49.63
CA ARG A 16 -29.71 39.52 50.67
C ARG A 16 -28.18 39.63 50.49
N LEU A 17 -27.50 38.54 50.12
CA LEU A 17 -26.07 38.54 49.86
C LEU A 17 -25.72 39.38 48.61
N ILE A 18 -26.52 39.27 47.55
CA ILE A 18 -26.37 40.06 46.32
C ILE A 18 -26.60 41.55 46.61
N MET A 19 -27.63 41.91 47.39
CA MET A 19 -27.88 43.30 47.77
C MET A 19 -26.79 43.86 48.71
N MET A 20 -26.25 43.06 49.63
CA MET A 20 -25.11 43.46 50.47
C MET A 20 -23.82 43.66 49.64
N LEU A 21 -23.58 42.80 48.65
CA LEU A 21 -22.45 42.93 47.73
C LEU A 21 -22.61 44.17 46.81
N GLN A 22 -23.84 44.49 46.39
CA GLN A 22 -24.19 45.73 45.66
C GLN A 22 -23.95 46.99 46.50
N TYR A 23 -24.32 46.97 47.78
CA TYR A 23 -24.11 48.11 48.69
C TYR A 23 -22.62 48.33 49.01
N LYS A 24 -21.85 47.24 49.16
CA LYS A 24 -20.40 47.29 49.46
C LYS A 24 -19.56 47.71 48.25
N THR A 25 -19.96 47.34 47.03
CA THR A 25 -19.33 47.78 45.78
C THR A 25 -19.63 49.25 45.45
N ASN A 26 -20.81 49.76 45.80
CA ASN A 26 -21.16 51.17 45.55
C ASN A 26 -20.33 52.17 46.38
N ARG A 27 -19.78 51.75 47.53
CA ARG A 27 -18.85 52.58 48.34
C ARG A 27 -17.41 52.59 47.83
N THR A 28 -16.98 51.59 47.07
CA THR A 28 -15.62 51.48 46.51
C THR A 28 -15.51 51.88 45.03
N MET A 29 -16.64 52.09 44.33
CA MET A 29 -16.70 52.45 42.91
C MET A 29 -16.57 53.96 42.58
N LYS A 30 -16.04 54.79 43.48
CA LYS A 30 -15.82 56.23 43.20
C LYS A 30 -14.54 56.53 42.38
N ARG A 31 -13.89 55.51 41.81
CA ARG A 31 -12.54 55.65 41.22
C ARG A 31 -12.25 54.76 39.99
N TRP A 32 -13.27 54.45 39.20
CA TRP A 32 -13.13 53.60 38.00
C TRP A 32 -13.61 54.36 36.76
N SER A 33 -12.83 54.31 35.68
CA SER A 33 -13.20 54.88 34.38
C SER A 33 -14.35 54.11 33.74
N GLU A 34 -15.24 54.81 33.02
CA GLU A 34 -16.48 54.29 32.40
C GLU A 34 -16.31 52.96 31.64
N TRP A 35 -15.14 52.76 31.02
CA TRP A 35 -14.78 51.53 30.30
C TRP A 35 -14.76 50.25 31.16
N LYS A 36 -14.28 50.31 32.41
CA LYS A 36 -14.27 49.12 33.27
C LYS A 36 -15.67 48.80 33.81
N LEU A 37 -16.53 49.80 33.94
CA LEU A 37 -17.93 49.61 34.34
C LEU A 37 -18.70 48.83 33.27
N GLN A 38 -18.47 49.13 31.99
CA GLN A 38 -19.10 48.44 30.86
C GLN A 38 -18.64 46.97 30.74
N GLN A 39 -17.37 46.66 30.99
CA GLN A 39 -16.89 45.28 31.00
C GLN A 39 -17.52 44.43 32.11
N TYR A 40 -17.66 45.00 33.31
CA TYR A 40 -18.32 44.30 34.43
C TYR A 40 -19.81 44.10 34.18
N LEU A 41 -20.51 45.12 33.64
CA LEU A 41 -21.92 45.00 33.27
C LEU A 41 -22.16 43.92 32.20
N PHE A 42 -21.24 43.78 31.23
CA PHE A 42 -21.31 42.75 30.20
C PHE A 42 -21.11 41.33 30.77
N GLN A 43 -20.16 41.15 31.70
CA GLN A 43 -19.95 39.87 32.38
C GLN A 43 -21.14 39.47 33.27
N PHE A 44 -21.76 40.43 33.96
CA PHE A 44 -22.97 40.17 34.75
C PHE A 44 -24.17 39.82 33.85
N TRP A 45 -24.29 40.45 32.68
CA TRP A 45 -25.33 40.13 31.70
C TRP A 45 -25.21 38.69 31.17
N LEU A 46 -23.98 38.23 30.90
CA LEU A 46 -23.73 36.85 30.46
C LEU A 46 -24.08 35.82 31.54
N ILE A 47 -23.73 36.09 32.80
CA ILE A 47 -24.08 35.21 33.93
C ILE A 47 -25.60 35.16 34.13
N TYR A 48 -26.28 36.29 33.96
CA TYR A 48 -27.74 36.37 34.07
C TYR A 48 -28.46 35.61 32.95
N ILE A 49 -27.97 35.70 31.71
CA ILE A 49 -28.48 34.88 30.58
C ILE A 49 -28.26 33.38 30.84
N PHE A 50 -27.07 32.99 31.31
CA PHE A 50 -26.79 31.59 31.63
C PHE A 50 -27.68 31.05 32.75
N ALA A 51 -27.98 31.87 33.76
CA ALA A 51 -28.91 31.50 34.84
C ALA A 51 -30.35 31.32 34.33
N ILE A 52 -30.80 32.16 33.39
CA ILE A 52 -32.13 32.03 32.75
C ILE A 52 -32.20 30.78 31.88
N ILE A 53 -31.17 30.50 31.07
CA ILE A 53 -31.10 29.28 30.24
C ILE A 53 -31.10 28.03 31.13
N PHE A 54 -30.34 28.05 32.23
CA PHE A 54 -30.30 26.92 33.16
C PHE A 54 -31.64 26.71 33.88
N ALA A 55 -32.34 27.79 34.24
CA ALA A 55 -33.68 27.72 34.82
C ALA A 55 -34.70 27.13 33.82
N LEU A 56 -34.68 27.58 32.56
CA LEU A 56 -35.56 27.09 31.49
C LEU A 56 -35.31 25.60 31.13
N ILE A 57 -34.06 25.15 31.24
CA ILE A 57 -33.71 23.72 31.04
C ILE A 57 -34.13 22.90 32.28
N SER A 58 -34.02 23.46 33.48
CA SER A 58 -34.42 22.75 34.70
C SER A 58 -35.94 22.54 34.81
N ASP A 59 -36.74 23.47 34.26
CA ASP A 59 -38.19 23.34 34.22
C ASP A 59 -38.67 22.37 33.12
N THR A 60 -37.92 22.19 32.03
CA THR A 60 -38.25 21.20 30.97
C THR A 60 -37.89 19.77 31.36
N ILE A 61 -37.01 19.56 32.35
CA ILE A 61 -36.61 18.23 32.87
C ILE A 61 -37.50 17.79 34.05
N ALA A 62 -38.28 18.70 34.63
CA ALA A 62 -39.18 18.40 35.76
C ALA A 62 -40.57 17.87 35.35
N ASP A 63 -40.90 17.83 34.06
CA ASP A 63 -42.24 17.43 33.54
C ASP A 63 -42.23 16.10 32.75
N SER A 64 -41.12 15.34 32.78
CA SER A 64 -41.08 13.98 32.23
C SER A 64 -41.01 12.93 33.35
N ASP A 65 -42.15 12.71 34.00
CA ASP A 65 -42.39 11.51 34.83
C ASP A 65 -42.31 10.26 33.95
N LEU A 66 -41.19 9.52 34.04
CA LEU A 66 -41.03 8.22 33.42
C LEU A 66 -41.29 7.12 34.46
N SER A 67 -42.56 6.70 34.59
CA SER A 67 -42.90 5.43 35.25
C SER A 67 -43.64 4.49 34.31
N THR A 68 -43.06 3.29 34.19
CA THR A 68 -43.69 2.00 33.85
C THR A 68 -44.28 1.81 32.45
N ASN A 69 -43.46 1.24 31.56
CA ASN A 69 -43.87 0.15 30.68
C ASN A 69 -42.66 -0.76 30.41
N LEU A 70 -42.55 -1.86 31.16
CA LEU A 70 -41.73 -3.02 30.80
C LEU A 70 -42.42 -3.76 29.65
N GLY A 71 -42.36 -3.18 28.45
CA GLY A 71 -42.49 -3.92 27.20
C GLY A 71 -41.09 -4.32 26.77
N ALA A 72 -40.90 -5.57 26.37
CA ALA A 72 -39.62 -6.10 25.92
C ALA A 72 -38.99 -5.20 24.84
N THR A 73 -38.10 -4.31 25.26
CA THR A 73 -37.14 -3.66 24.36
C THR A 73 -36.19 -4.76 23.97
N THR A 74 -36.45 -5.36 22.82
CA THR A 74 -35.41 -6.01 22.04
C THR A 74 -34.23 -5.05 22.05
N ILE A 75 -33.17 -5.39 22.77
CA ILE A 75 -31.87 -4.77 22.52
C ILE A 75 -31.59 -5.17 21.08
N ILE A 76 -31.98 -4.31 20.13
CA ILE A 76 -31.38 -4.29 18.81
C ILE A 76 -29.95 -3.91 19.13
N THR A 77 -29.12 -4.93 19.37
CA THR A 77 -27.70 -4.82 19.10
C THR A 77 -27.67 -4.43 17.63
N ASP A 78 -27.57 -3.13 17.36
CA ASP A 78 -27.39 -2.63 16.01
C ASP A 78 -26.11 -3.27 15.52
N LYS A 79 -26.27 -4.36 14.78
CA LYS A 79 -25.17 -5.14 14.27
C LYS A 79 -24.45 -4.18 13.36
N SER A 80 -23.25 -3.73 13.76
CA SER A 80 -22.48 -2.72 13.06
C SER A 80 -22.40 -3.08 11.58
N SER A 81 -23.25 -2.44 10.78
CA SER A 81 -23.35 -2.70 9.35
C SER A 81 -22.29 -1.86 8.64
N PHE A 82 -21.63 -2.44 7.65
CA PHE A 82 -20.63 -1.73 6.85
C PHE A 82 -21.10 -1.68 5.41
N THR A 83 -21.06 -0.50 4.81
CA THR A 83 -21.48 -0.25 3.43
C THR A 83 -20.32 0.39 2.67
N VAL A 84 -20.06 -0.07 1.46
CA VAL A 84 -19.07 0.54 0.55
C VAL A 84 -19.79 1.44 -0.44
N TYR A 85 -19.33 2.69 -0.54
CA TYR A 85 -19.80 3.69 -1.49
C TYR A 85 -18.76 3.96 -2.56
N ARG A 86 -19.23 4.13 -3.80
CA ARG A 86 -18.48 4.78 -4.88
C ARG A 86 -18.81 6.25 -4.89
N LEU A 87 -17.80 7.10 -4.79
CA LEU A 87 -17.92 8.55 -4.91
C LEU A 87 -17.34 9.00 -6.25
N ASN A 88 -17.94 10.04 -6.84
CA ASN A 88 -17.53 10.59 -8.14
C ASN A 88 -17.25 12.09 -8.01
N PRO A 89 -16.08 12.48 -7.43
CA PRO A 89 -15.66 13.87 -7.42
C PRO A 89 -15.42 14.36 -8.86
N LYS A 90 -15.96 15.52 -9.21
CA LYS A 90 -15.85 16.15 -10.54
C LYS A 90 -14.86 17.30 -10.57
N THR A 91 -14.67 17.99 -9.45
CA THR A 91 -13.77 19.16 -9.35
C THR A 91 -12.55 18.84 -8.51
N ARG A 92 -11.50 19.65 -8.67
CA ARG A 92 -10.30 19.58 -7.85
C ARG A 92 -10.61 19.79 -6.37
N GLU A 93 -11.45 20.75 -6.04
CA GLU A 93 -11.89 21.05 -4.66
C GLU A 93 -12.58 19.84 -4.01
N GLN A 94 -13.41 19.11 -4.75
CA GLN A 94 -14.04 17.88 -4.25
C GLN A 94 -13.02 16.78 -3.97
N THR A 95 -12.02 16.63 -4.84
CA THR A 95 -10.93 15.66 -4.65
C THR A 95 -10.06 16.05 -3.46
N GLU A 96 -9.75 17.34 -3.29
CA GLU A 96 -8.99 17.86 -2.14
C GLU A 96 -9.74 17.64 -0.82
N PHE A 97 -11.05 17.92 -0.77
CA PHE A 97 -11.89 17.61 0.39
C PHE A 97 -11.85 16.11 0.76
N LEU A 98 -11.97 15.22 -0.23
CA LEU A 98 -11.88 13.77 0.02
C LEU A 98 -10.47 13.36 0.47
N HIS A 99 -9.43 14.05 0.00
CA HIS A 99 -8.05 13.81 0.42
C HIS A 99 -7.84 14.22 1.88
N GLU A 100 -8.35 15.39 2.28
CA GLU A 100 -8.35 15.81 3.69
C GLU A 100 -9.11 14.81 4.57
N LEU A 101 -10.23 14.27 4.08
CA LEU A 101 -10.98 13.25 4.79
C LEU A 101 -10.18 11.95 4.96
N LEU A 102 -9.41 11.52 3.94
CA LEU A 102 -8.52 10.37 4.02
C LEU A 102 -7.41 10.57 5.08
N VAL A 103 -6.82 11.76 5.12
CA VAL A 103 -5.68 12.04 6.01
C VAL A 103 -6.14 12.21 7.46
N ASN A 104 -7.27 12.87 7.69
CA ASN A 104 -7.73 13.28 9.01
C ASN A 104 -8.76 12.35 9.66
N SER A 105 -9.45 11.50 8.89
CA SER A 105 -10.44 10.58 9.45
C SER A 105 -9.80 9.27 9.92
N THR A 106 -10.08 8.88 11.16
CA THR A 106 -9.64 7.59 11.73
C THR A 106 -10.65 6.47 11.58
N LYS A 107 -11.89 6.80 11.14
CA LYS A 107 -13.02 5.85 11.12
C LYS A 107 -13.55 5.56 9.72
N ILE A 108 -12.93 6.14 8.70
CA ILE A 108 -13.33 5.99 7.30
C ILE A 108 -12.25 5.19 6.57
N ASP A 109 -12.61 4.02 6.05
CA ASP A 109 -11.69 3.16 5.32
C ASP A 109 -11.80 3.41 3.82
N PHE A 110 -10.78 4.07 3.25
CA PHE A 110 -10.68 4.26 1.82
C PHE A 110 -10.11 3.00 1.15
N TRP A 111 -10.93 2.36 0.34
CA TRP A 111 -10.50 1.26 -0.52
C TRP A 111 -9.77 1.75 -1.76
N LYS A 112 -10.15 2.92 -2.26
CA LYS A 112 -9.50 3.59 -3.38
C LYS A 112 -9.41 5.08 -3.07
N ALA A 113 -8.19 5.56 -2.90
CA ALA A 113 -7.91 6.94 -2.52
C ALA A 113 -8.27 7.95 -3.64
N PRO A 114 -8.66 9.19 -3.28
CA PRO A 114 -8.77 10.29 -4.23
C PRO A 114 -7.40 10.59 -4.85
N ARG A 115 -7.35 10.69 -6.18
CA ARG A 115 -6.14 11.04 -6.94
C ARG A 115 -6.32 12.27 -7.81
N VAL A 116 -7.31 12.24 -8.70
CA VAL A 116 -7.56 13.31 -9.68
C VAL A 116 -9.05 13.62 -9.76
N ALA A 117 -9.39 14.84 -10.18
CA ALA A 117 -10.76 15.21 -10.51
C ALA A 117 -11.34 14.29 -11.61
N GLY A 118 -12.57 13.82 -11.43
CA GLY A 118 -13.20 12.82 -12.29
C GLY A 118 -12.81 11.36 -11.98
N GLY A 119 -11.84 11.13 -11.10
CA GLY A 119 -11.45 9.80 -10.64
C GLY A 119 -12.45 9.22 -9.63
N GLN A 120 -12.73 7.92 -9.72
CA GLN A 120 -13.59 7.22 -8.75
C GLN A 120 -12.87 7.00 -7.42
N VAL A 121 -13.60 7.22 -6.32
CA VAL A 121 -13.14 6.99 -4.94
C VAL A 121 -14.05 5.95 -4.30
N HIS A 122 -13.48 4.98 -3.59
CA HIS A 122 -14.24 3.92 -2.92
C HIS A 122 -14.00 3.99 -1.42
N VAL A 123 -15.07 4.01 -0.65
CA VAL A 123 -15.01 4.20 0.79
C VAL A 123 -15.97 3.28 1.52
N MET A 124 -15.47 2.61 2.56
CA MET A 124 -16.27 1.82 3.49
C MET A 124 -16.63 2.67 4.71
N ILE A 125 -17.92 2.68 5.03
CA ILE A 125 -18.49 3.46 6.13
C ILE A 125 -19.24 2.53 7.08
N GLN A 126 -19.00 2.71 8.38
CA GLN A 126 -19.75 2.04 9.45
C GLN A 126 -21.13 2.67 9.60
N GLY A 127 -22.15 1.84 9.88
CA GLY A 127 -23.56 2.23 9.91
C GLY A 127 -23.86 3.44 10.80
N GLN A 128 -23.19 3.53 11.95
CA GLN A 128 -23.33 4.65 12.89
C GLN A 128 -22.91 6.01 12.30
N MET A 129 -22.00 6.02 11.33
CA MET A 129 -21.49 7.24 10.69
C MET A 129 -22.15 7.53 9.33
N LYS A 130 -23.03 6.64 8.87
CA LYS A 130 -23.62 6.70 7.53
C LYS A 130 -24.34 8.01 7.28
N ASP A 131 -25.21 8.43 8.19
CA ASP A 131 -26.04 9.62 7.97
C ASP A 131 -25.22 10.91 7.93
N GLU A 132 -24.24 11.05 8.83
CA GLU A 132 -23.32 12.19 8.85
C GLU A 132 -22.47 12.23 7.56
N PHE A 133 -21.91 11.08 7.18
CA PHE A 133 -21.11 10.95 5.97
C PHE A 133 -21.90 11.34 4.71
N LEU A 134 -23.11 10.81 4.53
CA LEU A 134 -23.94 11.08 3.35
C LEU A 134 -24.41 12.54 3.29
N ARG A 135 -24.70 13.16 4.44
CA ARG A 135 -24.98 14.61 4.49
C ARG A 135 -23.77 15.42 4.03
N SER A 136 -22.56 15.05 4.48
CA SER A 136 -21.33 15.71 4.06
C SER A 136 -21.09 15.61 2.55
N MET A 137 -21.31 14.43 1.94
CA MET A 137 -21.23 14.25 0.49
C MET A 137 -22.23 15.13 -0.26
N LYS A 138 -23.47 15.25 0.25
CA LYS A 138 -24.51 16.10 -0.34
C LYS A 138 -24.16 17.59 -0.26
N MET A 139 -23.61 18.05 0.88
CA MET A 139 -23.19 19.45 1.05
C MET A 139 -22.08 19.85 0.06
N HIS A 140 -21.14 18.94 -0.22
CA HIS A 140 -20.05 19.16 -1.18
C HIS A 140 -20.43 18.83 -2.63
N ASN A 141 -21.71 18.51 -2.89
CA ASN A 141 -22.23 18.14 -4.21
C ASN A 141 -21.47 16.95 -4.86
N ILE A 142 -21.05 15.98 -4.05
CA ILE A 142 -20.35 14.77 -4.49
C ILE A 142 -21.40 13.67 -4.70
N SER A 143 -21.55 13.19 -5.94
CA SER A 143 -22.46 12.09 -6.22
C SER A 143 -21.88 10.76 -5.77
N TYR A 144 -22.74 9.88 -5.24
CA TYR A 144 -22.35 8.57 -4.76
C TYR A 144 -23.33 7.47 -5.18
N SER A 145 -22.85 6.22 -5.21
CA SER A 145 -23.67 5.02 -5.37
C SER A 145 -23.21 3.94 -4.39
N VAL A 146 -24.13 3.06 -3.96
CA VAL A 146 -23.79 1.91 -3.11
C VAL A 146 -23.13 0.83 -3.98
N MET A 147 -21.94 0.38 -3.59
CA MET A 147 -21.23 -0.74 -4.23
C MET A 147 -21.49 -2.06 -3.51
N ILE A 148 -21.41 -2.05 -2.17
CA ILE A 148 -21.68 -3.20 -1.31
C ILE A 148 -22.56 -2.71 -0.17
N ASP A 149 -23.77 -3.24 -0.08
CA ASP A 149 -24.77 -2.89 0.95
C ASP A 149 -24.38 -3.41 2.33
N ASP A 150 -23.96 -4.69 2.40
CA ASP A 150 -23.54 -5.39 3.61
C ASP A 150 -22.24 -6.16 3.34
N VAL A 151 -21.13 -5.55 3.78
CA VAL A 151 -19.78 -6.10 3.59
C VAL A 151 -19.59 -7.41 4.35
N GLU A 152 -20.11 -7.53 5.56
CA GLU A 152 -19.96 -8.76 6.37
C GLU A 152 -20.69 -9.94 5.71
N LYS A 153 -21.90 -9.69 5.18
CA LYS A 153 -22.67 -10.68 4.43
C LYS A 153 -21.94 -11.12 3.16
N LYS A 154 -21.32 -10.20 2.41
CA LYS A 154 -20.47 -10.54 1.25
C LYS A 154 -19.28 -11.41 1.66
N ILE A 155 -18.56 -11.05 2.72
CA ILE A 155 -17.43 -11.83 3.25
C ILE A 155 -17.87 -13.25 3.64
N ARG A 156 -18.98 -13.38 4.38
CA ARG A 156 -19.54 -14.69 4.76
C ARG A 156 -19.91 -15.52 3.55
N LYS A 157 -20.57 -14.93 2.55
CA LYS A 157 -20.95 -15.62 1.31
C LYS A 157 -19.72 -16.14 0.57
N LEU A 158 -18.66 -15.34 0.45
CA LEU A 158 -17.40 -15.78 -0.17
C LEU A 158 -16.76 -16.95 0.59
N LYS A 159 -16.72 -16.87 1.92
CA LYS A 159 -16.20 -17.95 2.78
C LYS A 159 -17.01 -19.25 2.64
N GLU A 160 -18.33 -19.15 2.55
CA GLU A 160 -19.22 -20.29 2.32
C GLU A 160 -19.03 -20.90 0.92
N THR A 161 -18.92 -20.07 -0.13
CA THR A 161 -18.61 -20.50 -1.50
C THR A 161 -17.28 -21.22 -1.56
N ALA A 162 -16.21 -20.64 -0.99
CA ALA A 162 -14.89 -21.26 -0.93
C ALA A 162 -14.92 -22.64 -0.22
N LYS A 163 -15.64 -22.74 0.90
CA LYS A 163 -15.81 -24.02 1.62
C LYS A 163 -16.55 -25.07 0.78
N ARG A 164 -17.59 -24.66 0.05
CA ARG A 164 -18.32 -25.56 -0.86
C ARG A 164 -17.41 -26.02 -2.00
N SER A 165 -16.72 -25.10 -2.68
CA SER A 165 -15.78 -25.42 -3.76
C SER A 165 -14.68 -26.38 -3.31
N ARG A 166 -14.15 -26.24 -2.09
CA ARG A 166 -13.18 -27.19 -1.51
C ARG A 166 -13.73 -28.61 -1.35
N ASN A 167 -15.01 -28.75 -1.03
CA ASN A 167 -15.66 -30.05 -0.89
C ASN A 167 -15.90 -30.73 -2.25
N TYR A 168 -16.19 -29.95 -3.30
CA TYR A 168 -16.40 -30.46 -4.67
C TYR A 168 -15.08 -30.70 -5.42
N ASN A 169 -14.07 -29.86 -5.24
CA ASN A 169 -12.75 -29.96 -5.90
C ASN A 169 -11.82 -31.03 -5.32
N ARG A 170 -12.36 -32.01 -4.58
CA ARG A 170 -11.70 -33.33 -4.47
C ARG A 170 -11.60 -34.03 -5.83
N LEU A 171 -12.27 -33.50 -6.86
CA LEU A 171 -12.13 -33.88 -8.26
C LEU A 171 -11.18 -32.89 -8.97
N ARG A 172 -10.00 -33.42 -9.29
CA ARG A 172 -8.76 -32.78 -9.74
C ARG A 172 -8.89 -31.94 -11.02
N ASP A 173 -8.23 -30.78 -11.02
CA ASP A 173 -7.93 -30.03 -12.27
C ASP A 173 -6.45 -29.60 -12.37
N ASP A 174 -5.56 -30.31 -11.68
CA ASP A 174 -4.11 -30.17 -11.91
C ASP A 174 -3.44 -31.55 -12.05
N SER A 175 -3.85 -32.26 -13.09
CA SER A 175 -3.37 -33.58 -13.50
C SER A 175 -2.02 -33.48 -14.23
N SER A 176 -0.97 -33.08 -13.51
CA SER A 176 0.39 -33.44 -13.92
C SER A 176 0.89 -34.60 -13.05
N PRO A 177 1.03 -35.81 -13.62
CA PRO A 177 1.62 -36.97 -12.93
C PRO A 177 3.08 -36.76 -12.46
N SER A 178 3.69 -35.63 -12.79
CA SER A 178 5.12 -35.33 -12.58
C SER A 178 5.41 -34.38 -11.41
N ARG A 179 4.40 -33.84 -10.72
CA ARG A 179 4.63 -32.90 -9.61
C ARG A 179 5.06 -33.63 -8.34
N ARG A 180 6.26 -33.30 -7.84
CA ARG A 180 6.80 -33.80 -6.57
C ARG A 180 6.11 -33.19 -5.34
N VAL A 181 5.53 -31.99 -5.50
CA VAL A 181 4.85 -31.23 -4.44
C VAL A 181 3.47 -30.80 -4.97
N TYR A 182 2.43 -31.00 -4.17
CA TYR A 182 1.08 -30.57 -4.49
C TYR A 182 0.64 -29.41 -3.60
N PHE A 183 0.11 -28.36 -4.22
CA PHE A 183 -0.46 -27.20 -3.53
C PHE A 183 -1.52 -26.56 -4.43
N ASN A 184 -2.71 -26.28 -3.89
CA ASN A 184 -3.81 -25.79 -4.70
C ASN A 184 -3.73 -24.27 -4.91
N LEU A 185 -3.11 -23.82 -6.00
CA LEU A 185 -2.91 -22.39 -6.29
C LEU A 185 -4.21 -21.60 -6.55
N ALA A 186 -5.36 -22.28 -6.70
CA ALA A 186 -6.65 -21.63 -6.94
C ALA A 186 -7.40 -21.24 -5.65
N GLN A 187 -6.72 -21.17 -4.51
CA GLN A 187 -7.34 -20.90 -3.20
C GLN A 187 -6.49 -19.94 -2.36
N TYR A 188 -7.13 -19.29 -1.38
CA TYR A 188 -6.42 -18.50 -0.37
C TYR A 188 -5.99 -19.38 0.81
N HIS A 189 -4.68 -19.38 1.08
CA HIS A 189 -4.00 -20.25 2.05
C HIS A 189 -3.57 -19.50 3.30
N SER A 190 -3.46 -20.19 4.44
CA SER A 190 -2.90 -19.63 5.67
C SER A 190 -1.40 -19.42 5.51
N TYR A 191 -0.84 -18.54 6.33
CA TYR A 191 0.60 -18.37 6.44
C TYR A 191 1.32 -19.72 6.64
N ASN A 192 0.82 -20.60 7.52
CA ASN A 192 1.44 -21.91 7.77
C ASN A 192 1.42 -22.79 6.52
N GLU A 193 0.29 -22.88 5.81
CA GLU A 193 0.19 -23.63 4.54
C GLU A 193 1.17 -23.08 3.48
N MET A 194 1.35 -21.75 3.41
CA MET A 194 2.33 -21.14 2.50
C MET A 194 3.76 -21.53 2.88
N ILE A 195 4.13 -21.47 4.17
CA ILE A 195 5.48 -21.82 4.62
C ILE A 195 5.79 -23.30 4.41
N ASP A 196 4.83 -24.17 4.72
CA ASP A 196 4.96 -25.61 4.48
C ASP A 196 5.16 -25.90 3.00
N TYR A 197 4.46 -25.18 2.12
CA TYR A 197 4.65 -25.30 0.68
C TYR A 197 6.06 -24.86 0.24
N LEU A 198 6.57 -23.71 0.72
CA LEU A 198 7.94 -23.28 0.40
C LEU A 198 8.98 -24.31 0.85
N ASN A 199 8.84 -24.85 2.06
CA ASN A 199 9.76 -25.86 2.58
C ASN A 199 9.69 -27.17 1.78
N GLN A 200 8.50 -27.59 1.36
CA GLN A 200 8.32 -28.76 0.49
C GLN A 200 8.95 -28.56 -0.89
N LEU A 201 8.79 -27.38 -1.50
CA LEU A 201 9.48 -27.04 -2.74
C LEU A 201 10.99 -27.11 -2.57
N ASN A 202 11.52 -26.57 -1.47
CA ASN A 202 12.94 -26.61 -1.15
C ASN A 202 13.48 -28.03 -1.03
N ALA A 203 12.74 -28.90 -0.35
CA ALA A 203 13.10 -30.30 -0.19
C ALA A 203 13.04 -31.09 -1.52
N ALA A 204 12.06 -30.78 -2.38
CA ALA A 204 11.85 -31.48 -3.64
C ALA A 204 12.75 -31.01 -4.79
N TYR A 205 13.20 -29.74 -4.75
CA TYR A 205 14.01 -29.09 -5.78
C TYR A 205 15.24 -28.34 -5.20
N PRO A 206 16.08 -28.99 -4.37
CA PRO A 206 17.22 -28.35 -3.69
C PRO A 206 18.31 -27.90 -4.68
N ASP A 207 18.27 -28.38 -5.91
CA ASP A 207 19.19 -28.02 -6.98
C ASP A 207 18.98 -26.61 -7.54
N ARG A 208 17.88 -25.95 -7.19
CA ARG A 208 17.50 -24.62 -7.71
C ARG A 208 16.76 -23.73 -6.71
N THR A 209 16.48 -24.22 -5.50
CA THR A 209 15.77 -23.48 -4.47
C THR A 209 16.54 -23.45 -3.15
N ASP A 210 16.39 -22.35 -2.42
CA ASP A 210 16.91 -22.18 -1.06
C ASP A 210 15.92 -21.31 -0.26
N VAL A 211 15.42 -21.81 0.87
CA VAL A 211 14.45 -21.12 1.73
C VAL A 211 15.13 -20.62 3.00
N THR A 212 15.07 -19.31 3.22
CA THR A 212 15.73 -18.65 4.35
C THR A 212 14.80 -17.68 5.07
N ASN A 213 15.12 -17.37 6.32
CA ASN A 213 14.43 -16.33 7.09
C ASN A 213 15.19 -15.02 6.94
N ILE A 214 14.50 -13.94 6.58
CA ILE A 214 15.13 -12.61 6.43
C ILE A 214 14.78 -11.64 7.57
N GLY A 215 13.81 -12.00 8.41
CA GLY A 215 13.35 -11.22 9.55
C GLY A 215 12.33 -11.99 10.38
N ILE A 216 11.85 -11.35 11.44
CA ILE A 216 10.79 -11.84 12.33
C ILE A 216 9.86 -10.66 12.59
N THR A 217 8.55 -10.88 12.48
CA THR A 217 7.52 -9.84 12.69
C THR A 217 7.31 -9.50 14.16
N HIS A 218 6.44 -8.53 14.45
CA HIS A 218 6.09 -8.14 15.83
C HIS A 218 5.45 -9.27 16.64
N GLU A 219 4.62 -10.11 16.01
CA GLU A 219 3.99 -11.27 16.66
C GLU A 219 4.85 -12.55 16.55
N GLY A 220 6.12 -12.44 16.14
CA GLY A 220 7.09 -13.55 16.19
C GLY A 220 7.08 -14.50 14.98
N ARG A 221 6.39 -14.15 13.88
CA ARG A 221 6.37 -14.99 12.66
C ARG A 221 7.62 -14.73 11.81
N PRO A 222 8.33 -15.76 11.32
CA PRO A 222 9.48 -15.57 10.46
C PRO A 222 9.07 -15.07 9.07
N ILE A 223 9.77 -14.05 8.55
CA ILE A 223 9.58 -13.59 7.17
C ILE A 223 10.41 -14.49 6.27
N LYS A 224 9.72 -15.37 5.54
CA LYS A 224 10.32 -16.42 4.71
C LYS A 224 10.55 -15.92 3.28
N LEU A 225 11.78 -16.11 2.82
CA LEU A 225 12.20 -15.85 1.45
C LEU A 225 12.57 -17.18 0.78
N ILE A 226 12.12 -17.37 -0.45
CA ILE A 226 12.62 -18.42 -1.34
C ILE A 226 13.53 -17.78 -2.40
N LYS A 227 14.78 -18.24 -2.44
CA LYS A 227 15.69 -17.97 -3.56
C LYS A 227 15.46 -19.05 -4.61
N ILE A 228 15.24 -18.66 -5.88
CA ILE A 228 15.15 -19.58 -7.01
C ILE A 228 16.23 -19.21 -8.03
N GLY A 229 17.08 -20.16 -8.42
CA GLY A 229 18.16 -19.92 -9.37
C GLY A 229 19.22 -21.03 -9.37
N LYS A 230 19.91 -21.19 -10.49
CA LYS A 230 21.07 -22.11 -10.59
C LYS A 230 22.39 -21.45 -10.19
N PRO A 231 23.36 -22.17 -9.60
CA PRO A 231 24.72 -21.66 -9.50
C PRO A 231 25.31 -21.34 -10.88
N ARG A 232 26.04 -20.23 -11.00
CA ARG A 232 26.82 -19.87 -12.20
C ARG A 232 28.18 -19.30 -11.82
N GLN A 233 29.12 -19.37 -12.77
CA GLN A 233 30.47 -18.84 -12.61
C GLN A 233 30.52 -17.31 -12.56
N PHE A 234 29.53 -16.64 -13.16
CA PHE A 234 29.42 -15.17 -13.17
C PHE A 234 28.22 -14.69 -12.36
N ARG A 235 28.29 -13.43 -11.95
CA ARG A 235 27.28 -12.78 -11.14
C ARG A 235 26.01 -12.54 -11.97
N LYS A 236 24.89 -13.07 -11.51
CA LYS A 236 23.58 -12.93 -12.15
C LYS A 236 22.88 -11.65 -11.74
N ALA A 237 22.00 -11.16 -12.62
CA ALA A 237 21.02 -10.16 -12.26
C ALA A 237 19.98 -10.78 -11.32
N GLY A 238 19.71 -10.11 -10.21
CA GLY A 238 18.72 -10.51 -9.22
C GLY A 238 17.38 -9.79 -9.42
N ILE A 239 16.28 -10.51 -9.20
CA ILE A 239 14.93 -9.94 -9.11
C ILE A 239 14.44 -10.12 -7.68
N TRP A 240 14.05 -9.02 -7.05
CA TRP A 240 13.26 -9.05 -5.82
C TRP A 240 11.77 -9.05 -6.16
N ILE A 241 11.02 -9.93 -5.50
CA ILE A 241 9.55 -9.97 -5.56
C ILE A 241 8.98 -10.06 -4.14
N ASP A 242 8.01 -9.20 -3.81
CA ASP A 242 7.21 -9.35 -2.61
C ASP A 242 5.70 -9.23 -2.87
N GLY A 243 4.91 -9.89 -2.03
CA GLY A 243 3.46 -9.80 -2.01
C GLY A 243 2.92 -9.68 -0.59
N GLY A 244 1.66 -9.23 -0.49
CA GLY A 244 0.94 -9.13 0.79
C GLY A 244 1.60 -8.19 1.79
N ILE A 245 2.19 -7.07 1.34
CA ILE A 245 2.65 -6.01 2.23
C ILE A 245 1.45 -5.34 2.95
N HIS A 246 0.32 -5.18 2.26
CA HIS A 246 -0.96 -4.90 2.91
C HIS A 246 -1.75 -6.20 3.12
N ALA A 247 -2.27 -6.37 4.33
CA ALA A 247 -2.83 -7.63 4.77
C ALA A 247 -4.14 -8.03 4.05
N ARG A 248 -5.02 -7.08 3.74
CA ARG A 248 -6.33 -7.31 3.11
C ARG A 248 -6.27 -7.77 1.64
N GLU A 249 -5.12 -7.59 0.99
CA GLU A 249 -4.91 -7.75 -0.46
C GLU A 249 -4.60 -9.20 -0.83
N TRP A 250 -5.50 -10.13 -0.49
CA TRP A 250 -5.23 -11.58 -0.54
C TRP A 250 -4.81 -12.16 -1.90
N VAL A 251 -5.19 -11.53 -3.01
CA VAL A 251 -4.78 -11.98 -4.36
C VAL A 251 -3.29 -11.76 -4.63
N SER A 252 -2.66 -10.81 -3.93
CA SER A 252 -1.22 -10.55 -4.03
C SER A 252 -0.37 -11.76 -3.61
N PRO A 253 -0.44 -12.26 -2.36
CA PRO A 253 0.34 -13.44 -1.97
C PRO A 253 -0.03 -14.68 -2.78
N ALA A 254 -1.30 -14.85 -3.17
CA ALA A 254 -1.72 -15.95 -4.04
C ALA A 254 -1.05 -15.91 -5.43
N THR A 255 -0.95 -14.71 -6.03
CA THR A 255 -0.27 -14.48 -7.31
C THR A 255 1.24 -14.74 -7.18
N VAL A 256 1.88 -14.29 -6.11
CA VAL A 256 3.31 -14.52 -5.89
C VAL A 256 3.62 -16.01 -5.68
N LEU A 257 2.75 -16.76 -4.98
CA LEU A 257 2.88 -18.22 -4.86
C LEU A 257 2.78 -18.92 -6.22
N TYR A 258 1.92 -18.44 -7.12
CA TYR A 258 1.85 -18.96 -8.49
C TYR A 258 3.15 -18.72 -9.26
N ILE A 259 3.74 -17.52 -9.14
CA ILE A 259 5.04 -17.20 -9.75
C ILE A 259 6.12 -18.18 -9.26
N ILE A 260 6.17 -18.45 -7.94
CA ILE A 260 7.06 -19.44 -7.34
C ILE A 260 6.81 -20.83 -7.95
N ASP A 261 5.56 -21.30 -8.00
CA ASP A 261 5.22 -22.62 -8.58
C ASP A 261 5.69 -22.73 -10.03
N GLN A 262 5.46 -21.70 -10.85
CA GLN A 262 5.86 -21.72 -12.24
C GLN A 262 7.38 -21.79 -12.39
N LEU A 263 8.13 -20.93 -11.69
CA LEU A 263 9.58 -20.89 -11.78
C LEU A 263 10.23 -22.21 -11.32
N VAL A 264 9.70 -22.85 -10.27
CA VAL A 264 10.25 -24.09 -9.74
C VAL A 264 9.82 -25.31 -10.56
N THR A 265 8.51 -25.48 -10.76
CA THR A 265 7.95 -26.74 -11.29
C THR A 265 7.96 -26.82 -12.81
N LYS A 266 8.02 -25.68 -13.53
CA LYS A 266 8.06 -25.67 -14.99
C LYS A 266 9.47 -25.58 -15.57
N TYR A 267 10.52 -25.48 -14.76
CA TYR A 267 11.92 -25.41 -15.22
C TYR A 267 12.33 -26.58 -16.11
N ASP A 268 11.90 -27.81 -15.79
CA ASP A 268 12.27 -29.00 -16.58
C ASP A 268 11.43 -29.16 -17.86
N VAL A 269 10.35 -28.38 -18.00
CA VAL A 269 9.34 -28.56 -19.06
C VAL A 269 9.27 -27.36 -20.01
N ASN A 270 9.44 -26.13 -19.51
CA ASN A 270 9.30 -24.90 -20.29
C ASN A 270 10.68 -24.23 -20.51
N PRO A 271 11.17 -24.15 -21.76
CA PRO A 271 12.47 -23.55 -22.08
C PRO A 271 12.62 -22.07 -21.71
N GLN A 272 11.54 -21.29 -21.75
CA GLN A 272 11.58 -19.89 -21.30
C GLN A 272 11.83 -19.82 -19.80
N ILE A 273 11.09 -20.62 -19.02
CA ILE A 273 11.25 -20.69 -17.56
C ILE A 273 12.65 -21.20 -17.19
N ARG A 274 13.16 -22.20 -17.91
CA ARG A 274 14.52 -22.69 -17.73
C ARG A 274 15.54 -21.56 -17.88
N ARG A 275 15.48 -20.79 -18.97
CA ARG A 275 16.35 -19.62 -19.17
C ARG A 275 16.24 -18.60 -18.05
N LEU A 276 15.02 -18.23 -17.65
CA LEU A 276 14.79 -17.27 -16.57
C LEU A 276 15.45 -17.69 -15.25
N VAL A 277 15.41 -18.97 -14.89
CA VAL A 277 16.05 -19.51 -13.67
C VAL A 277 17.57 -19.72 -13.85
N ASP A 278 18.01 -20.04 -15.06
CA ASP A 278 19.43 -20.22 -15.38
C ASP A 278 20.18 -18.90 -15.45
N ASP A 279 19.54 -17.82 -15.90
CA ASP A 279 20.16 -16.52 -16.16
C ASP A 279 20.03 -15.54 -14.99
N MET A 280 19.01 -15.71 -14.14
CA MET A 280 18.72 -14.78 -13.03
C MET A 280 18.66 -15.48 -11.67
N ASP A 281 18.79 -14.69 -10.60
CA ASP A 281 18.46 -15.11 -9.24
C ASP A 281 17.15 -14.43 -8.81
N TRP A 282 16.16 -15.23 -8.40
CA TRP A 282 14.86 -14.74 -7.96
C TRP A 282 14.78 -14.78 -6.44
N PHE A 283 14.55 -13.66 -5.79
CA PHE A 283 14.44 -13.50 -4.35
C PHE A 283 13.00 -13.14 -4.02
N ILE A 284 12.21 -14.12 -3.58
CA ILE A 284 10.76 -13.98 -3.49
C ILE A 284 10.27 -14.13 -2.05
N VAL A 285 9.52 -13.14 -1.56
CA VAL A 285 8.78 -13.17 -0.29
C VAL A 285 7.28 -13.19 -0.62
N PRO A 286 6.61 -14.34 -0.60
CA PRO A 286 5.20 -14.40 -0.99
C PRO A 286 4.27 -13.63 -0.04
N LEU A 287 4.66 -13.49 1.22
CA LEU A 287 3.87 -12.78 2.23
C LEU A 287 4.76 -11.97 3.16
N LEU A 288 4.82 -10.65 2.93
CA LEU A 288 5.68 -9.73 3.69
C LEU A 288 5.06 -9.32 5.05
N ASN A 289 3.73 -9.27 5.16
CA ASN A 289 3.01 -8.94 6.39
C ASN A 289 2.20 -10.15 6.91
N PRO A 290 2.85 -11.20 7.44
CA PRO A 290 2.15 -12.41 7.88
C PRO A 290 1.25 -12.17 9.10
N ASP A 291 1.60 -11.23 9.99
CA ASP A 291 0.78 -10.92 11.18
C ASP A 291 -0.55 -10.28 10.78
N GLY A 292 -0.49 -9.24 9.95
CA GLY A 292 -1.70 -8.60 9.43
C GLY A 292 -2.53 -9.59 8.62
N TYR A 293 -1.89 -10.41 7.77
CA TYR A 293 -2.60 -11.38 6.95
C TYR A 293 -3.36 -12.42 7.78
N GLU A 294 -2.74 -13.01 8.80
CA GLU A 294 -3.42 -13.95 9.69
C GLU A 294 -4.51 -13.26 10.51
N TYR A 295 -4.31 -11.99 10.91
CA TYR A 295 -5.36 -11.20 11.53
C TYR A 295 -6.58 -11.08 10.61
N THR A 296 -6.41 -10.75 9.32
CA THR A 296 -7.54 -10.67 8.37
C THR A 296 -8.29 -11.99 8.16
N ARG A 297 -7.64 -13.13 8.40
CA ARG A 297 -8.24 -14.46 8.29
C ARG A 297 -8.99 -14.90 9.53
N SER A 298 -8.78 -14.24 10.67
CA SER A 298 -9.31 -14.65 11.97
C SER A 298 -10.82 -14.44 12.13
N SER A 299 -11.42 -13.51 11.38
CA SER A 299 -12.85 -13.16 11.51
C SER A 299 -13.47 -12.73 10.18
N THR A 300 -14.80 -12.82 10.09
CA THR A 300 -15.57 -12.25 8.98
C THR A 300 -16.01 -10.80 9.22
N ASN A 301 -15.74 -10.24 10.41
CA ASN A 301 -15.99 -8.82 10.68
C ASN A 301 -15.20 -7.97 9.65
N PRO A 302 -15.85 -7.03 8.93
CA PRO A 302 -15.19 -6.15 7.98
C PRO A 302 -13.96 -5.42 8.54
N GLU A 303 -13.99 -4.94 9.78
CA GLU A 303 -12.84 -4.26 10.42
C GLU A 303 -11.61 -5.18 10.53
N VAL A 304 -11.84 -6.48 10.68
CA VAL A 304 -10.77 -7.48 10.76
C VAL A 304 -10.34 -7.93 9.37
N ARG A 305 -11.28 -8.37 8.53
CA ARG A 305 -10.98 -8.90 7.19
C ARG A 305 -10.35 -7.85 6.27
N LEU A 306 -10.64 -6.57 6.48
CA LEU A 306 -10.14 -5.47 5.65
C LEU A 306 -8.99 -4.71 6.33
N TRP A 307 -8.40 -5.29 7.37
CA TRP A 307 -7.19 -4.75 7.98
C TRP A 307 -6.06 -4.62 6.95
N ARG A 308 -5.48 -3.43 6.84
CA ARG A 308 -4.43 -3.11 5.87
C ARG A 308 -3.02 -3.25 6.45
N LYS A 309 -2.81 -2.68 7.65
CA LYS A 309 -1.50 -2.44 8.28
C LYS A 309 -0.84 -3.72 8.79
N ASN A 310 0.38 -3.61 9.34
CA ASN A 310 0.96 -4.69 10.16
C ASN A 310 0.29 -4.76 11.55
N ARG A 311 0.86 -5.54 12.47
CA ARG A 311 0.35 -5.71 13.84
C ARG A 311 1.34 -5.20 14.90
N SER A 312 2.01 -4.09 14.61
CA SER A 312 2.87 -3.41 15.60
C SER A 312 2.11 -3.10 16.91
N PRO A 313 2.79 -2.94 18.05
CA PRO A 313 2.13 -2.75 19.34
C PRO A 313 1.13 -1.59 19.36
N ILE A 314 0.09 -1.73 20.18
CA ILE A 314 -0.97 -0.74 20.33
C ILE A 314 -0.38 0.58 20.88
N ILE A 315 -0.73 1.69 20.23
CA ILE A 315 -0.42 3.05 20.66
C ILE A 315 -1.73 3.73 21.04
N CYS A 316 -1.81 4.23 22.27
CA CYS A 316 -2.97 4.96 22.76
C CYS A 316 -2.67 6.46 22.83
N ARG A 317 -3.61 7.27 22.36
CA ARG A 317 -3.58 8.73 22.46
C ARG A 317 -4.86 9.25 23.12
N ILE A 318 -4.81 10.47 23.62
CA ILE A 318 -5.99 11.17 24.11
C ILE A 318 -6.54 12.01 22.95
N ALA A 319 -7.69 11.60 22.40
CA ALA A 319 -8.42 12.35 21.39
C ALA A 319 -9.19 13.49 22.07
N GLN A 320 -8.95 14.72 21.62
CA GLN A 320 -9.74 15.88 22.02
C GLN A 320 -11.01 15.92 21.19
N ASN A 321 -12.12 15.49 21.76
CA ASN A 321 -13.41 15.39 21.05
C ASN A 321 -14.17 16.73 21.01
N GLY A 322 -13.46 17.86 21.06
CA GLY A 322 -14.03 19.21 21.16
C GLY A 322 -14.00 19.79 22.58
N ILE A 323 -14.23 21.11 22.67
CA ILE A 323 -14.01 21.91 23.89
C ILE A 323 -14.91 21.47 25.08
N PHE A 324 -16.08 20.89 24.77
CA PHE A 324 -17.09 20.52 25.77
C PHE A 324 -17.24 19.01 25.98
N LEU A 325 -16.47 18.17 25.28
CA LEU A 325 -16.53 16.72 25.42
C LEU A 325 -15.34 16.20 26.22
N GLN A 326 -15.58 15.17 27.04
CA GLN A 326 -14.50 14.54 27.79
C GLN A 326 -13.47 13.95 26.83
N PRO A 327 -12.16 14.13 27.10
CA PRO A 327 -11.12 13.51 26.30
C PRO A 327 -11.30 11.99 26.31
N GLN A 328 -11.25 11.36 25.14
CA GLN A 328 -11.35 9.90 25.03
C GLN A 328 -9.98 9.31 24.71
N GLN A 329 -9.67 8.19 25.35
CA GLN A 329 -8.50 7.42 24.98
C GLN A 329 -8.82 6.61 23.72
N GLU A 330 -8.10 6.90 22.63
CA GLU A 330 -8.18 6.17 21.37
C GLU A 330 -6.90 5.33 21.23
N CYS A 331 -7.08 4.02 21.08
CA CYS A 331 -5.97 3.06 20.97
C CYS A 331 -5.97 2.44 19.58
N CYS A 332 -4.84 2.54 18.89
CA CYS A 332 -4.71 2.13 17.50
C CYS A 332 -3.48 1.25 17.32
N GLN A 333 -3.56 0.35 16.35
CA GLN A 333 -2.55 -0.67 16.15
C GLN A 333 -2.06 -0.65 14.71
N GLY A 334 -0.79 -1.02 14.51
CA GLY A 334 -0.22 -1.23 13.18
C GLY A 334 0.24 0.04 12.47
N VAL A 335 1.19 -0.17 11.56
CA VAL A 335 1.79 0.80 10.65
C VAL A 335 1.53 0.36 9.21
N ASP A 336 1.27 1.31 8.31
CA ASP A 336 1.27 1.06 6.87
C ASP A 336 2.71 0.83 6.40
N LEU A 337 3.03 -0.44 6.11
CA LEU A 337 4.36 -0.85 5.69
C LEU A 337 4.79 -0.15 4.38
N ASN A 338 3.86 0.19 3.49
CA ASN A 338 4.18 0.88 2.23
C ASN A 338 4.27 2.42 2.40
N ARG A 339 4.25 2.91 3.64
CA ARG A 339 4.59 4.29 4.03
C ARG A 339 5.80 4.35 4.96
N ASN A 340 6.40 3.20 5.28
CA ASN A 340 7.46 3.09 6.29
C ASN A 340 8.88 3.03 5.69
N TYR A 341 9.05 3.23 4.38
CA TYR A 341 10.37 3.24 3.73
C TYR A 341 11.03 4.63 3.77
N ASP A 342 12.37 4.69 3.82
CA ASP A 342 13.14 5.95 3.80
C ASP A 342 13.21 6.56 2.38
N TRP A 343 12.07 7.01 1.87
CA TRP A 343 11.97 7.76 0.64
C TRP A 343 10.85 8.78 0.76
N HIS A 344 11.21 10.07 0.84
CA HIS A 344 10.26 11.14 1.16
C HIS A 344 9.36 10.79 2.37
N TYR A 345 9.96 10.13 3.35
CA TYR A 345 9.27 9.65 4.54
C TYR A 345 8.61 10.80 5.30
N GLY A 346 7.35 10.64 5.65
CA GLY A 346 6.59 11.66 6.38
C GLY A 346 6.18 12.88 5.59
N MET A 347 6.22 12.79 4.26
CA MET A 347 5.73 13.84 3.36
C MET A 347 4.31 13.53 2.88
N GLU A 348 3.94 13.97 1.68
CA GLU A 348 2.61 13.77 1.11
C GLU A 348 2.28 12.28 0.93
N GLY A 349 1.00 11.94 1.15
CA GLY A 349 0.50 10.57 0.96
C GLY A 349 0.66 9.64 2.17
N SER A 350 1.16 10.13 3.31
CA SER A 350 1.18 9.42 4.59
C SER A 350 0.52 10.21 5.72
N SER A 351 0.34 9.59 6.89
CA SER A 351 -0.17 10.25 8.09
C SER A 351 0.72 9.98 9.30
N ASN A 352 0.80 10.97 10.19
CA ASN A 352 1.45 10.86 11.50
C ASN A 352 0.48 10.39 12.59
N ASP A 353 -0.81 10.25 12.28
CA ASP A 353 -1.82 9.77 13.21
C ASP A 353 -1.77 8.23 13.31
N PRO A 354 -1.47 7.63 14.49
CA PRO A 354 -1.42 6.18 14.67
C PRO A 354 -2.70 5.43 14.28
N CYS A 355 -3.83 6.13 14.28
CA CYS A 355 -5.14 5.61 13.93
C CYS A 355 -5.46 5.67 12.44
N SER A 356 -4.64 6.36 11.65
CA SER A 356 -4.81 6.40 10.19
C SER A 356 -4.44 5.05 9.55
N GLU A 357 -5.15 4.71 8.48
CA GLU A 357 -4.82 3.56 7.62
C GLU A 357 -3.52 3.75 6.84
N ILE A 358 -3.08 5.00 6.66
CA ILE A 358 -1.82 5.38 6.00
C ILE A 358 -0.76 5.86 7.02
N TYR A 359 -0.89 5.43 8.28
CA TYR A 359 0.07 5.76 9.34
C TYR A 359 1.46 5.25 8.99
N GLN A 360 2.44 6.15 8.89
CA GLN A 360 3.81 5.84 8.46
C GLN A 360 4.70 5.20 9.55
N GLY A 361 4.24 5.15 10.80
CA GLY A 361 5.07 4.75 11.94
C GLY A 361 5.86 5.90 12.56
N PRO A 362 6.63 5.63 13.64
CA PRO A 362 7.39 6.65 14.36
C PRO A 362 8.69 7.08 13.66
N SER A 363 9.24 6.25 12.78
CA SER A 363 10.42 6.56 11.97
C SER A 363 10.47 5.67 10.72
N ALA A 364 11.22 6.07 9.69
CA ALA A 364 11.48 5.18 8.56
C ALA A 364 12.12 3.88 9.06
N PHE A 365 11.69 2.74 8.52
CA PHE A 365 12.09 1.41 8.94
C PHE A 365 11.86 1.11 10.44
N SER A 366 10.85 1.73 11.04
CA SER A 366 10.41 1.37 12.40
C SER A 366 9.85 -0.05 12.48
N GLU A 367 9.36 -0.60 11.37
CA GLU A 367 8.75 -1.92 11.33
C GLU A 367 9.77 -3.03 11.02
N PRO A 368 9.71 -4.19 11.70
CA PRO A 368 10.61 -5.29 11.44
C PRO A 368 10.49 -5.85 10.02
N GLU A 369 9.29 -5.79 9.43
CA GLU A 369 9.02 -6.23 8.06
C GLU A 369 9.80 -5.41 7.03
N THR A 370 9.67 -4.07 7.08
CA THR A 370 10.40 -3.18 6.15
C THR A 370 11.91 -3.20 6.39
N ARG A 371 12.36 -3.33 7.66
CA ARG A 371 13.78 -3.54 7.98
C ARG A 371 14.35 -4.82 7.36
N ALA A 372 13.58 -5.90 7.34
CA ALA A 372 14.02 -7.16 6.77
C ALA A 372 14.32 -7.01 5.27
N VAL A 373 13.40 -6.35 4.53
CA VAL A 373 13.57 -6.02 3.11
C VAL A 373 14.80 -5.15 2.90
N HIS A 374 14.91 -4.03 3.65
CA HIS A 374 16.06 -3.13 3.54
C HIS A 374 17.39 -3.84 3.77
N ARG A 375 17.52 -4.61 4.87
CA ARG A 375 18.75 -5.34 5.20
C ARG A 375 19.11 -6.38 4.15
N PHE A 376 18.12 -7.05 3.56
CA PHE A 376 18.36 -8.05 2.53
C PHE A 376 18.86 -7.43 1.23
N ILE A 377 18.20 -6.36 0.78
CA ILE A 377 18.50 -5.66 -0.47
C ILE A 377 19.79 -4.85 -0.37
N ALA A 378 20.04 -4.16 0.73
CA ALA A 378 21.24 -3.33 0.91
C ALA A 378 22.54 -4.15 0.75
N LYS A 379 22.53 -5.41 1.21
CA LYS A 379 23.66 -6.36 1.04
C LYS A 379 23.84 -6.84 -0.41
N ARG A 380 22.89 -6.57 -1.29
CA ARG A 380 22.78 -7.10 -2.66
C ARG A 380 22.47 -6.01 -3.70
N ARG A 381 22.69 -4.73 -3.35
CA ARG A 381 22.42 -3.57 -4.21
C ARG A 381 23.06 -3.70 -5.61
N ASP A 382 24.21 -4.33 -5.66
CA ASP A 382 24.96 -4.46 -6.90
C ASP A 382 24.40 -5.58 -7.78
N THR A 383 23.69 -6.57 -7.23
CA THR A 383 23.14 -7.72 -7.98
C THR A 383 21.65 -7.60 -8.26
N ILE A 384 20.85 -7.10 -7.33
CA ILE A 384 19.41 -6.93 -7.53
C ILE A 384 19.19 -5.74 -8.47
N LYS A 385 18.56 -6.01 -9.62
CA LYS A 385 18.32 -5.02 -10.69
C LYS A 385 16.86 -4.79 -11.01
N THR A 386 16.00 -5.63 -10.46
CA THR A 386 14.55 -5.54 -10.58
C THR A 386 13.90 -5.67 -9.20
N PHE A 387 12.91 -4.83 -8.91
CA PHE A 387 12.10 -4.85 -7.69
C PHE A 387 10.63 -4.82 -8.08
N LEU A 388 9.89 -5.90 -7.77
CA LEU A 388 8.47 -5.99 -8.05
C LEU A 388 7.71 -6.19 -6.74
N THR A 389 6.82 -5.27 -6.40
CA THR A 389 5.91 -5.42 -5.26
C THR A 389 4.47 -5.55 -5.73
N PHE A 390 3.75 -6.53 -5.20
CA PHE A 390 2.40 -6.89 -5.64
C PHE A 390 1.37 -6.43 -4.61
N HIS A 391 0.37 -5.70 -5.12
CA HIS A 391 -0.76 -5.13 -4.40
C HIS A 391 -2.08 -5.51 -5.07
N SER A 392 -3.18 -5.15 -4.45
CA SER A 392 -4.48 -5.08 -5.13
C SER A 392 -5.30 -3.96 -4.48
N TYR A 393 -6.20 -3.28 -5.17
CA TYR A 393 -6.68 -3.52 -6.54
C TYR A 393 -6.68 -2.22 -7.32
N SER A 394 -6.69 -2.32 -8.65
CA SER A 394 -7.12 -1.29 -9.61
C SER A 394 -6.72 -1.61 -11.05
N GLN A 395 -5.95 -2.68 -11.28
CA GLN A 395 -5.30 -2.98 -12.57
C GLN A 395 -4.39 -1.85 -13.04
N ILE A 396 -3.37 -1.54 -12.22
CA ILE A 396 -2.38 -0.51 -12.53
C ILE A 396 -0.99 -1.12 -12.42
N LEU A 397 -0.15 -0.91 -13.43
CA LEU A 397 1.27 -1.20 -13.37
C LEU A 397 2.02 0.12 -13.19
N MET A 398 2.51 0.34 -11.98
CA MET A 398 3.08 1.60 -11.54
C MET A 398 4.62 1.58 -11.60
N TYR A 399 5.24 2.70 -11.95
CA TYR A 399 6.69 2.89 -11.96
C TYR A 399 7.11 4.18 -11.24
N PRO A 400 8.29 4.26 -10.63
CA PRO A 400 8.74 5.46 -9.91
C PRO A 400 8.92 6.72 -10.81
N PHE A 401 8.80 7.93 -10.26
CA PHE A 401 8.52 8.22 -8.84
C PHE A 401 7.05 8.52 -8.57
N GLY A 402 6.65 8.34 -7.31
CA GLY A 402 5.29 8.56 -6.84
C GLY A 402 5.09 9.50 -5.68
N HIS A 403 6.17 9.91 -5.00
CA HIS A 403 6.11 10.84 -3.88
C HIS A 403 5.64 12.26 -4.25
N ARG A 404 5.72 12.64 -5.54
CA ARG A 404 5.30 13.95 -6.05
C ARG A 404 4.96 13.88 -7.53
N GLU A 405 3.91 14.59 -7.94
CA GLU A 405 3.58 14.76 -9.36
C GLU A 405 4.75 15.30 -10.17
N GLN A 406 4.80 14.90 -11.45
CA GLN A 406 5.80 15.35 -12.43
C GLN A 406 7.27 15.09 -12.03
N THR A 407 7.51 14.15 -11.11
CA THR A 407 8.86 13.76 -10.71
C THR A 407 9.23 12.44 -11.36
N TYR A 408 10.25 12.47 -12.23
CA TYR A 408 10.64 11.32 -13.05
C TYR A 408 12.12 11.01 -12.91
N THR A 409 12.44 9.74 -13.11
CA THR A 409 13.82 9.25 -13.18
C THR A 409 14.41 9.57 -14.56
N SER A 410 15.74 9.68 -14.66
CA SER A 410 16.40 9.94 -15.95
C SER A 410 16.19 8.82 -16.98
N ASP A 411 15.82 7.62 -16.54
CA ASP A 411 15.54 6.44 -17.37
C ASP A 411 14.04 6.10 -17.44
N VAL A 412 13.17 7.09 -17.21
CA VAL A 412 11.71 6.92 -17.21
C VAL A 412 11.17 6.34 -18.52
N ASP A 413 11.76 6.68 -19.67
CA ASP A 413 11.31 6.16 -20.96
C ASP A 413 11.53 4.65 -21.10
N ASP A 414 12.66 4.13 -20.61
CA ASP A 414 12.95 2.69 -20.57
C ASP A 414 12.04 1.97 -19.56
N LEU A 415 11.81 2.58 -18.40
CA LEU A 415 10.88 2.06 -17.40
C LEU A 415 9.46 1.95 -17.94
N LYS A 416 8.95 3.05 -18.52
CA LYS A 416 7.59 3.14 -19.04
C LYS A 416 7.39 2.24 -20.26
N SER A 417 8.33 2.24 -21.21
CA SER A 417 8.22 1.36 -22.39
C SER A 417 8.25 -0.12 -22.01
N THR A 418 9.03 -0.50 -21.00
CA THR A 418 9.04 -1.86 -20.44
C THR A 418 7.74 -2.19 -19.74
N ALA A 419 7.19 -1.28 -18.94
CA ALA A 419 5.87 -1.45 -18.31
C ALA A 419 4.75 -1.59 -19.34
N VAL A 420 4.76 -0.80 -20.43
CA VAL A 420 3.78 -0.91 -21.52
C VAL A 420 3.88 -2.27 -22.22
N ARG A 421 5.08 -2.78 -22.51
CA ARG A 421 5.25 -4.13 -23.06
C ARG A 421 4.74 -5.21 -22.11
N ALA A 422 5.02 -5.06 -20.81
CA ALA A 422 4.54 -6.00 -19.78
C ALA A 422 3.00 -5.99 -19.68
N ALA A 423 2.38 -4.80 -19.63
CA ALA A 423 0.93 -4.65 -19.62
C ALA A 423 0.26 -5.21 -20.89
N ASN A 424 0.89 -5.06 -22.06
CA ASN A 424 0.41 -5.66 -23.30
C ASN A 424 0.47 -7.20 -23.28
N ALA A 425 1.54 -7.78 -22.73
CA ALA A 425 1.66 -9.23 -22.58
C ALA A 425 0.62 -9.79 -21.60
N LEU A 426 0.40 -9.10 -20.48
CA LEU A 426 -0.69 -9.41 -19.54
C LEU A 426 -2.04 -9.37 -20.24
N ARG A 427 -2.34 -8.29 -20.97
CA ARG A 427 -3.60 -8.12 -21.71
C ARG A 427 -3.81 -9.24 -22.73
N ALA A 428 -2.76 -9.75 -23.36
CA ALA A 428 -2.87 -10.82 -24.34
C ALA A 428 -3.39 -12.14 -23.76
N ALA A 429 -3.24 -12.38 -22.44
CA ALA A 429 -3.68 -13.62 -21.80
C ALA A 429 -5.21 -13.72 -21.67
N TYR A 430 -5.87 -12.65 -21.18
CA TYR A 430 -7.32 -12.66 -20.88
C TYR A 430 -8.07 -11.38 -21.28
N GLY A 431 -7.43 -10.44 -21.97
CA GLY A 431 -8.02 -9.16 -22.36
C GLY A 431 -8.03 -8.09 -21.26
N THR A 432 -7.51 -8.40 -20.08
CA THR A 432 -7.46 -7.48 -18.93
C THR A 432 -6.60 -6.25 -19.22
N GLN A 433 -7.16 -5.07 -18.97
CA GLN A 433 -6.48 -3.81 -19.28
C GLN A 433 -5.84 -3.23 -18.02
N TYR A 434 -4.52 -3.04 -18.07
CA TYR A 434 -3.76 -2.36 -17.02
C TYR A 434 -3.38 -0.95 -17.48
N ILE A 435 -3.59 0.03 -16.60
CA ILE A 435 -3.10 1.39 -16.79
C ILE A 435 -1.63 1.43 -16.36
N VAL A 436 -0.78 2.12 -17.12
CA VAL A 436 0.64 2.33 -16.79
C VAL A 436 0.82 3.77 -16.32
N ASP A 437 1.14 3.95 -15.04
CA ASP A 437 1.08 5.25 -14.35
C ASP A 437 2.28 5.42 -13.40
N PRO A 438 2.71 6.64 -13.05
CA PRO A 438 3.70 6.84 -11.98
C PRO A 438 3.19 6.31 -10.63
N ALA A 439 4.11 5.89 -9.77
CA ALA A 439 3.85 5.28 -8.46
C ALA A 439 3.21 6.23 -7.44
N SER A 440 3.08 5.83 -6.16
CA SER A 440 2.54 6.70 -5.09
C SER A 440 3.46 6.88 -3.87
N GLY A 441 4.77 6.67 -4.03
CA GLY A 441 5.75 6.98 -2.97
C GLY A 441 6.02 5.83 -1.99
N GLY A 442 5.94 4.57 -2.46
CA GLY A 442 6.11 3.37 -1.62
C GLY A 442 7.49 2.70 -1.71
N ALA A 443 7.48 1.39 -1.49
CA ALA A 443 8.67 0.53 -1.51
C ALA A 443 9.41 0.56 -2.86
N GLU A 444 8.68 0.62 -3.97
CA GLU A 444 9.21 0.73 -5.34
C GLU A 444 10.02 2.02 -5.56
N ASP A 445 9.54 3.11 -4.96
CA ASP A 445 10.12 4.44 -5.00
C ASP A 445 11.44 4.46 -4.21
N TRP A 446 11.43 3.89 -3.00
CA TRP A 446 12.64 3.66 -2.22
C TRP A 446 13.65 2.73 -2.93
N ALA A 447 13.20 1.64 -3.52
CA ALA A 447 14.04 0.70 -4.24
C ALA A 447 14.77 1.37 -5.41
N LYS A 448 14.07 2.24 -6.16
CA LYS A 448 14.66 3.02 -7.25
C LYS A 448 15.57 4.14 -6.74
N GLY A 449 15.05 4.98 -5.86
CA GLY A 449 15.66 6.24 -5.45
C GLY A 449 16.79 6.11 -4.43
N ARG A 450 16.67 5.19 -3.46
CA ARG A 450 17.73 4.93 -2.45
C ARG A 450 18.61 3.76 -2.81
N MET A 451 18.05 2.64 -3.27
CA MET A 451 18.82 1.42 -3.50
C MET A 451 19.42 1.34 -4.92
N GLY A 452 19.03 2.25 -5.83
CA GLY A 452 19.54 2.28 -7.20
C GLY A 452 19.11 1.09 -8.06
N ILE A 453 17.99 0.44 -7.70
CA ILE A 453 17.43 -0.67 -8.46
C ILE A 453 16.74 -0.09 -9.70
N LYS A 454 17.20 -0.50 -10.89
CA LYS A 454 16.75 0.12 -12.14
C LYS A 454 15.28 -0.14 -12.43
N TYR A 455 14.89 -1.41 -12.50
CA TYR A 455 13.54 -1.83 -12.90
C TYR A 455 12.67 -2.04 -11.66
N SER A 456 12.17 -0.96 -11.09
CA SER A 456 11.26 -0.99 -9.93
C SER A 456 9.83 -0.76 -10.38
N TYR A 457 8.92 -1.65 -9.99
CA TYR A 457 7.50 -1.59 -10.34
C TYR A 457 6.61 -2.03 -9.18
N LEU A 458 5.41 -1.45 -9.13
CA LEU A 458 4.32 -1.86 -8.25
C LEU A 458 3.14 -2.33 -9.10
N PHE A 459 2.59 -3.50 -8.79
CA PHE A 459 1.40 -4.04 -9.46
C PHE A 459 0.18 -3.88 -8.57
N GLU A 460 -0.80 -3.08 -8.97
CA GLU A 460 -2.17 -3.15 -8.44
C GLU A 460 -2.96 -4.16 -9.25
N LEU A 461 -3.17 -5.35 -8.71
CA LEU A 461 -3.79 -6.47 -9.40
C LEU A 461 -5.31 -6.28 -9.61
N ARG A 462 -5.96 -7.34 -10.10
CA ARG A 462 -7.41 -7.44 -10.19
C ARG A 462 -8.10 -7.19 -8.83
N PRO A 463 -9.37 -6.78 -8.86
CA PRO A 463 -10.12 -6.41 -10.07
C PRO A 463 -9.81 -4.99 -10.53
N ASP A 464 -10.40 -4.55 -11.66
CA ASP A 464 -10.27 -3.16 -12.08
C ASP A 464 -10.91 -2.19 -11.06
N GLY A 465 -10.60 -0.91 -11.22
CA GLY A 465 -11.12 0.14 -10.34
C GLY A 465 -12.62 0.42 -10.45
N GLN A 466 -13.36 -0.25 -11.32
CA GLN A 466 -14.83 -0.14 -11.50
C GLN A 466 -15.58 -1.38 -10.99
N VAL A 467 -14.91 -2.52 -10.82
CA VAL A 467 -15.51 -3.73 -10.25
C VAL A 467 -15.71 -3.54 -8.75
N TRP A 468 -16.88 -3.97 -8.28
CA TRP A 468 -17.38 -3.69 -6.94
C TRP A 468 -16.75 -4.54 -5.84
N ASP A 469 -16.13 -5.66 -6.20
CA ASP A 469 -15.60 -6.63 -5.23
C ASP A 469 -14.29 -6.19 -4.57
N GLY A 470 -13.53 -5.25 -5.16
CA GLY A 470 -12.30 -4.70 -4.57
C GLY A 470 -11.37 -5.75 -3.96
N PHE A 471 -11.12 -5.66 -2.64
CA PHE A 471 -10.28 -6.61 -1.90
C PHE A 471 -10.94 -7.98 -1.62
N LEU A 472 -12.22 -8.14 -1.95
CA LEU A 472 -13.03 -9.34 -1.75
C LEU A 472 -13.15 -10.15 -3.04
N LEU A 473 -12.03 -10.30 -3.76
CA LEU A 473 -11.94 -11.03 -5.02
C LEU A 473 -12.15 -12.54 -4.81
N ASP A 474 -13.07 -13.13 -5.58
CA ASP A 474 -13.44 -14.55 -5.50
C ASP A 474 -12.28 -15.49 -5.87
N GLU A 475 -12.20 -16.67 -5.23
CA GLU A 475 -11.14 -17.68 -5.48
C GLU A 475 -11.07 -18.09 -6.96
N SER A 476 -12.18 -18.07 -7.70
CA SER A 476 -12.22 -18.35 -9.15
C SER A 476 -11.39 -17.37 -9.99
N GLN A 477 -11.09 -16.18 -9.48
CA GLN A 477 -10.29 -15.16 -10.16
C GLN A 477 -8.80 -15.23 -9.83
N ILE A 478 -8.38 -16.06 -8.86
CA ILE A 478 -6.96 -16.18 -8.48
C ILE A 478 -6.12 -16.64 -9.67
N MET A 479 -6.50 -17.76 -10.30
CA MET A 479 -5.72 -18.33 -11.40
C MET A 479 -5.67 -17.43 -12.65
N PRO A 480 -6.79 -16.83 -13.11
CA PRO A 480 -6.73 -15.82 -14.18
C PRO A 480 -5.78 -14.65 -13.85
N THR A 481 -5.90 -14.08 -12.64
CA THR A 481 -5.05 -12.96 -12.19
C THR A 481 -3.57 -13.35 -12.17
N ALA A 482 -3.27 -14.53 -11.64
CA ALA A 482 -1.89 -14.97 -11.49
C ALA A 482 -1.23 -15.28 -12.84
N ARG A 483 -1.96 -15.94 -13.75
CA ARG A 483 -1.47 -16.31 -15.09
C ARG A 483 -1.17 -15.08 -15.95
N GLU A 484 -2.08 -14.12 -16.05
CA GLU A 484 -1.83 -12.91 -16.84
C GLU A 484 -0.69 -12.06 -16.25
N THR A 485 -0.64 -11.97 -14.92
CA THR A 485 0.40 -11.20 -14.24
C THR A 485 1.78 -11.81 -14.48
N PHE A 486 1.87 -13.14 -14.51
CA PHE A 486 3.13 -13.82 -14.79
C PHE A 486 3.65 -13.52 -16.20
N GLU A 487 2.78 -13.32 -17.19
CA GLU A 487 3.20 -12.88 -18.52
C GLU A 487 3.89 -11.50 -18.48
N ALA A 488 3.37 -10.54 -17.70
CA ALA A 488 4.04 -9.26 -17.46
C ALA A 488 5.40 -9.44 -16.76
N VAL A 489 5.47 -10.28 -15.73
CA VAL A 489 6.71 -10.54 -14.98
C VAL A 489 7.80 -11.11 -15.89
N LYS A 490 7.46 -12.05 -16.78
CA LYS A 490 8.41 -12.61 -17.75
C LYS A 490 8.99 -11.54 -18.67
N VAL A 491 8.16 -10.61 -19.17
CA VAL A 491 8.63 -9.51 -20.02
C VAL A 491 9.64 -8.62 -19.29
N ILE A 492 9.34 -8.25 -18.04
CA ILE A 492 10.24 -7.42 -17.23
C ILE A 492 11.54 -8.18 -16.94
N ALA A 493 11.45 -9.47 -16.60
CA ALA A 493 12.60 -10.31 -16.31
C ALA A 493 13.49 -10.52 -17.54
N ASP A 494 12.91 -10.84 -18.70
CA ASP A 494 13.64 -10.99 -19.96
C ASP A 494 14.36 -9.69 -20.35
N HIS A 495 13.71 -8.54 -20.18
CA HIS A 495 14.33 -7.23 -20.44
C HIS A 495 15.49 -6.94 -19.47
N ALA A 496 15.28 -7.16 -18.18
CA ALA A 496 16.33 -6.96 -17.17
C ALA A 496 17.51 -7.92 -17.38
N SER A 497 17.24 -9.19 -17.71
CA SER A 497 18.26 -10.19 -18.03
C SER A 497 19.10 -9.75 -19.22
N ALA A 498 18.48 -9.28 -20.30
CA ALA A 498 19.18 -8.81 -21.50
C ALA A 498 20.08 -7.59 -21.23
N MET A 499 19.70 -6.74 -20.28
CA MET A 499 20.45 -5.53 -19.93
C MET A 499 21.61 -5.79 -18.97
N PHE A 500 21.51 -6.78 -18.08
CA PHE A 500 22.45 -6.97 -16.98
C PHE A 500 23.21 -8.29 -16.99
N THR A 501 22.86 -9.24 -17.85
CA THR A 501 23.68 -10.43 -18.07
C THR A 501 24.90 -10.04 -18.90
N PRO A 502 26.14 -10.29 -18.44
CA PRO A 502 27.32 -10.07 -19.25
C PRO A 502 27.16 -10.93 -20.52
N LYS A 503 27.08 -10.29 -21.69
CA LYS A 503 27.23 -11.03 -22.93
C LYS A 503 28.62 -11.64 -22.85
N SER A 504 28.74 -12.96 -22.76
CA SER A 504 29.97 -13.60 -23.19
C SER A 504 30.19 -13.04 -24.59
N LEU A 505 31.27 -12.28 -24.79
CA LEU A 505 31.78 -12.08 -26.13
C LEU A 505 31.74 -13.47 -26.76
N PRO A 506 31.08 -13.67 -27.92
CA PRO A 506 31.10 -14.96 -28.56
C PRO A 506 32.56 -15.41 -28.56
N ASN A 507 32.81 -16.66 -28.17
CA ASN A 507 34.10 -17.28 -28.37
C ASN A 507 34.45 -17.02 -29.83
N ILE A 508 35.24 -15.98 -30.07
CA ILE A 508 36.02 -15.86 -31.28
C ILE A 508 36.95 -17.03 -31.07
N GLU A 509 36.55 -18.17 -31.62
CA GLU A 509 37.45 -19.23 -31.99
C GLU A 509 38.72 -18.53 -32.45
N ARG A 510 39.84 -18.92 -31.84
CA ARG A 510 41.16 -18.50 -32.28
C ARG A 510 41.38 -19.03 -33.71
N ASN A 511 40.68 -18.46 -34.68
CA ASN A 511 41.10 -18.42 -36.06
C ASN A 511 42.20 -17.39 -36.12
N ASN A 512 43.39 -17.85 -35.74
CA ASN A 512 44.65 -17.36 -36.26
C ASN A 512 44.54 -17.33 -37.79
N SER A 513 44.11 -16.20 -38.36
CA SER A 513 44.41 -15.73 -39.73
C SER A 513 43.34 -14.76 -40.22
N LYS A 514 43.50 -13.46 -39.91
CA LYS A 514 43.25 -12.32 -40.81
C LYS A 514 43.53 -11.03 -40.04
N GLY A 515 44.49 -10.25 -40.54
CA GLY A 515 44.95 -9.03 -39.89
C GLY A 515 43.83 -8.01 -39.66
N LEU A 516 43.94 -7.26 -38.57
CA LEU A 516 43.12 -6.08 -38.33
C LEU A 516 43.31 -5.09 -39.49
N VAL A 517 42.24 -4.84 -40.24
CA VAL A 517 42.21 -3.79 -41.26
C VAL A 517 42.07 -2.44 -40.53
N CYS A 518 42.98 -1.50 -40.80
CA CYS A 518 42.96 -0.14 -40.23
C CYS A 518 41.88 0.71 -40.93
N VAL A 519 40.63 0.61 -40.46
CA VAL A 519 39.48 1.38 -40.95
C VAL A 519 38.68 1.98 -39.80
N ASP A 520 37.97 3.08 -40.10
CA ASP A 520 36.92 3.59 -39.24
C ASP A 520 35.61 2.87 -39.61
N ASN A 521 34.97 2.28 -38.62
CA ASN A 521 33.74 1.52 -38.78
C ASN A 521 32.49 2.37 -38.53
N GLU A 522 32.67 3.61 -38.09
CA GLU A 522 31.59 4.55 -37.77
C GLU A 522 31.78 5.89 -38.50
N PRO A 523 30.71 6.51 -39.01
CA PRO A 523 30.79 7.73 -39.80
C PRO A 523 31.20 8.97 -38.98
N PHE A 524 31.11 8.92 -37.65
CA PHE A 524 31.42 10.05 -36.75
C PHE A 524 32.86 10.05 -36.22
N CYS A 525 33.70 9.11 -36.65
CA CYS A 525 35.05 8.95 -36.13
C CYS A 525 35.93 10.20 -36.25
N ALA A 526 35.80 10.97 -37.34
CA ALA A 526 36.52 12.23 -37.51
C ALA A 526 36.08 13.30 -36.51
N PHE A 527 34.77 13.41 -36.25
CA PHE A 527 34.23 14.35 -35.27
C PHE A 527 34.73 14.01 -33.87
N TRP A 528 34.67 12.74 -33.48
CA TRP A 528 35.11 12.30 -32.17
C TRP A 528 36.63 12.45 -31.97
N ALA A 529 37.43 12.26 -33.01
CA ALA A 529 38.86 12.50 -32.95
C ALA A 529 39.19 13.98 -32.68
N GLN A 530 38.49 14.91 -33.35
CA GLN A 530 38.68 16.34 -33.16
C GLN A 530 38.25 16.85 -31.77
N HIS A 531 37.33 16.15 -31.11
CA HIS A 531 36.79 16.55 -29.80
C HIS A 531 37.40 15.75 -28.63
N GLY A 532 38.53 15.07 -28.84
CA GLY A 532 39.33 14.46 -27.77
C GLY A 532 38.83 13.11 -27.25
N TYR A 533 37.83 12.50 -27.90
CA TYR A 533 37.23 11.23 -27.43
C TYR A 533 38.15 10.01 -27.59
N CYS A 534 39.17 10.10 -28.45
CA CYS A 534 40.12 9.00 -28.67
C CYS A 534 40.89 8.60 -27.40
N ALA A 535 41.16 9.54 -26.49
CA ALA A 535 41.88 9.26 -25.25
C ALA A 535 40.97 8.79 -24.11
N SER A 536 39.69 9.19 -24.13
CA SER A 536 38.76 8.94 -23.02
C SER A 536 38.05 7.60 -23.13
N TRP A 537 37.82 7.09 -24.35
CA TRP A 537 37.00 5.91 -24.57
C TRP A 537 37.83 4.77 -25.16
N GLU A 538 38.03 3.71 -24.36
CA GLU A 538 38.85 2.54 -24.74
C GLU A 538 38.35 1.84 -26.02
N ILE A 539 37.05 1.94 -26.31
CA ILE A 539 36.41 1.38 -27.50
C ILE A 539 36.87 2.05 -28.81
N MET A 540 37.41 3.27 -28.76
CA MET A 540 37.81 4.05 -29.94
C MET A 540 38.90 3.37 -30.77
N ARG A 541 39.72 2.48 -30.16
CA ARG A 541 40.71 1.66 -30.88
C ARG A 541 40.10 0.64 -31.84
N ARG A 542 38.83 0.27 -31.65
CA ARG A 542 38.13 -0.71 -32.50
C ARG A 542 37.19 -0.07 -33.52
N ILE A 543 36.53 1.03 -33.14
CA ILE A 543 35.54 1.69 -34.00
C ILE A 543 36.14 2.81 -34.85
N CYS A 544 37.16 3.50 -34.35
CA CYS A 544 37.75 4.68 -34.99
C CYS A 544 39.28 4.58 -35.09
N ALA A 545 39.78 3.39 -35.42
CA ALA A 545 41.20 3.06 -35.40
C ALA A 545 42.03 4.01 -36.29
N ARG A 546 41.48 4.45 -37.42
CA ARG A 546 42.15 5.34 -38.38
C ARG A 546 42.06 6.80 -37.93
N SER A 547 40.86 7.31 -37.65
CA SER A 547 40.66 8.71 -37.23
C SER A 547 41.36 9.06 -35.92
N CYS A 548 41.49 8.10 -35.00
CA CYS A 548 42.16 8.30 -33.72
C CYS A 548 43.67 8.04 -33.74
N GLY A 549 44.26 7.77 -34.91
CA GLY A 549 45.72 7.60 -35.04
C GLY A 549 46.27 6.33 -34.36
N PHE A 550 45.44 5.30 -34.14
CA PHE A 550 45.89 4.07 -33.47
C PHE A 550 46.61 3.08 -34.38
N CYS A 551 46.75 3.41 -35.66
CA CYS A 551 47.43 2.58 -36.63
C CYS A 551 48.95 2.85 -36.60
N HIS A 552 49.68 2.07 -35.82
CA HIS A 552 51.14 2.03 -35.86
C HIS A 552 51.63 0.61 -36.20
N GLY A 553 52.13 0.42 -37.44
CA GLY A 553 52.74 -0.82 -37.89
C GLY A 553 52.87 -0.89 -39.41
N LYS A 554 54.10 -1.00 -39.91
CA LYS A 554 54.50 -0.99 -41.33
C LYS A 554 53.74 -2.02 -42.17
N PHE A 555 53.03 -1.56 -43.21
CA PHE A 555 52.85 -2.33 -44.44
C PHE A 555 53.52 -1.54 -45.56
N ASN A 556 54.72 -2.00 -45.94
CA ASN A 556 55.38 -1.51 -47.14
C ASN A 556 54.51 -1.84 -48.35
N ALA A 557 54.33 -0.85 -49.22
CA ALA A 557 53.90 -1.05 -50.59
C ALA A 557 54.93 -1.94 -51.33
N ALA A 558 54.46 -2.97 -52.02
CA ALA A 558 55.10 -3.54 -53.20
C ALA A 558 54.12 -4.49 -53.93
N THR A 559 53.89 -4.15 -55.21
CA THR A 559 53.28 -4.88 -56.34
C THR A 559 51.85 -5.37 -56.21
#